data_AF-A0A847Z2W2-F1
#
_entry.id   AF-A0A847Z2W2-F1
#
_cell.length_a   1.000
_cell.length_b   1.000
_cell.length_c   1.000
_cell.angle_alpha   90.00
_cell.angle_beta   90.00
_cell.angle_gamma   90.00
#
_symmetry.space_group_name_H-M   'P 1'
#
loop_
_entity.id
_entity.type
_entity.pdbx_description
1 polymer ?
#
loop_
_entity_poly.entity_id
_entity_poly.type
_entity_poly.pdbx_seq_one_letter_code
_entity_poly.pdbx_strand_id
1 'polypeptide(L)'
;MKKVLAVISAILALLACIVLLDNSIFYSVNITSDTKSGSVVRPGDTLKFSADCTVLGIHINKSSVLEINTNSFQSKEDENGNVIISKDALTGEEITVNVSYHSKIRSISQNYNYLVKYSLQSSVNESGVILQPDHIDVLVNKNRYLSKNYIPADLIKVNVTFLSQYNKMRKEAASALENLFTDAKKQGYTLYGVSAYRSYDMQKKLYNKFVSIIGVKKASKRVSLPGSSEHQTGLAVDITSKSAVSKAVKFASTNESKWIEDNAYKYGFIIRYPKDSEKITGYMYEPWHLRYVGVNLAKKIYESGLTFEEYMLQ
;
A
#
# COMPACT_ATOMS: atom_id res chain seq x y z
N MET A 1 63.44 19.29 -38.19
CA MET A 1 62.05 19.82 -38.22
C MET A 1 61.02 18.83 -38.79
N LYS A 2 61.15 18.31 -40.02
CA LYS A 2 60.13 17.40 -40.62
C LYS A 2 59.82 16.14 -39.79
N LYS A 3 60.82 15.50 -39.17
CA LYS A 3 60.62 14.34 -38.28
C LYS A 3 59.86 14.69 -36.98
N VAL A 4 60.08 15.88 -36.43
CA VAL A 4 59.40 16.35 -35.20
C VAL A 4 57.95 16.70 -35.50
N LEU A 5 57.67 17.34 -36.65
CA LEU A 5 56.31 17.62 -37.11
C LEU A 5 55.52 16.33 -37.37
N ALA A 6 56.16 15.30 -37.93
CA ALA A 6 55.53 14.00 -38.16
C ALA A 6 55.16 13.29 -36.85
N VAL A 7 56.02 13.38 -35.82
CA VAL A 7 55.74 12.81 -34.49
C VAL A 7 54.59 13.57 -33.81
N ILE A 8 54.58 14.90 -33.86
CA ILE A 8 53.50 15.72 -33.28
C ILE A 8 52.17 15.44 -34.00
N SER A 9 52.19 15.32 -35.33
CA SER A 9 51.00 14.98 -36.12
C SER A 9 50.50 13.56 -35.83
N ALA A 10 51.40 12.60 -35.60
CA ALA A 10 51.04 11.24 -35.22
C ALA A 10 50.45 11.18 -33.80
N ILE A 11 50.98 11.97 -32.87
CA ILE A 11 50.45 12.10 -31.49
C ILE A 11 49.06 12.76 -31.51
N LEU A 12 48.88 13.83 -32.29
CA LEU A 12 47.58 14.48 -32.47
C LEU A 12 46.55 13.56 -33.15
N ALA A 13 46.97 12.76 -34.14
CA ALA A 13 46.12 11.75 -34.76
C ALA A 13 45.78 10.60 -33.79
N LEU A 14 46.71 10.22 -32.90
CA LEU A 14 46.46 9.21 -31.87
C LEU A 14 45.50 9.74 -30.80
N LEU A 15 45.64 11.01 -30.38
CA LEU A 15 44.71 11.70 -29.48
C LEU A 15 43.33 11.87 -30.12
N ALA A 16 43.27 12.22 -31.41
CA ALA A 16 42.01 12.28 -32.16
C ALA A 16 41.39 10.88 -32.33
N CYS A 17 42.20 9.84 -32.56
CA CYS A 17 41.74 8.44 -32.54
C CYS A 17 41.26 7.99 -31.16
N ILE A 18 41.85 8.45 -30.06
CA ILE A 18 41.35 8.18 -28.69
C ILE A 18 40.00 8.86 -28.45
N VAL A 19 39.77 10.02 -29.06
CA VAL A 19 38.47 10.72 -29.03
C VAL A 19 37.43 10.05 -29.94
N LEU A 20 37.87 9.34 -30.99
CA LEU A 20 37.04 8.63 -31.97
C LEU A 20 36.84 7.13 -31.66
N LEU A 21 37.70 6.54 -30.83
CA LEU A 21 37.53 5.21 -30.26
C LEU A 21 36.41 5.30 -29.25
N ASP A 22 35.45 4.39 -29.37
CA ASP A 22 34.26 4.32 -28.54
C ASP A 22 34.64 4.55 -27.05
N ASN A 23 34.23 5.70 -26.51
CA ASN A 23 34.54 6.14 -25.13
C ASN A 23 34.10 5.09 -24.08
N SER A 24 33.31 4.10 -24.49
CA SER A 24 32.92 2.90 -23.74
C SER A 24 34.11 2.03 -23.28
N ILE A 25 35.25 2.02 -23.98
CA ILE A 25 36.39 1.14 -23.67
C ILE A 25 37.23 1.67 -22.47
N PHE A 26 37.26 2.99 -22.26
CA PHE A 26 38.12 3.62 -21.26
C PHE A 26 37.39 4.39 -20.17
N TYR A 27 36.08 4.65 -20.33
CA TYR A 27 35.26 5.35 -19.35
C TYR A 27 33.91 4.64 -19.16
N SER A 28 33.75 3.93 -18.04
CA SER A 28 32.47 3.34 -17.64
C SER A 28 31.96 4.00 -16.36
N VAL A 29 30.63 4.11 -16.26
CA VAL A 29 29.94 4.53 -15.04
C VAL A 29 28.82 3.53 -14.82
N ASN A 30 28.79 2.94 -13.64
CA ASN A 30 27.69 2.08 -13.21
C ASN A 30 27.05 2.71 -11.97
N ILE A 31 25.75 2.94 -12.04
CA ILE A 31 24.98 3.34 -10.86
C ILE A 31 24.57 2.06 -10.14
N THR A 32 24.81 2.03 -8.84
CA THR A 32 24.49 0.90 -7.97
C THR A 32 23.61 1.38 -6.83
N SER A 33 22.81 0.45 -6.30
CA SER A 33 22.01 0.67 -5.09
C SER A 33 22.31 -0.45 -4.10
N ASP A 34 22.31 -0.12 -2.81
CA ASP A 34 22.37 -1.13 -1.74
C ASP A 34 21.12 -2.02 -1.71
N THR A 35 20.03 -1.55 -2.31
CA THR A 35 18.75 -2.24 -2.40
C THR A 35 18.43 -2.52 -3.87
N LYS A 36 18.31 -3.80 -4.22
CA LYS A 36 18.06 -4.24 -5.59
C LYS A 36 16.73 -3.68 -6.13
N SER A 37 16.77 -3.08 -7.33
CA SER A 37 15.56 -2.66 -8.06
C SER A 37 14.60 -3.84 -8.28
N GLY A 38 13.31 -3.60 -8.07
CA GLY A 38 12.22 -4.59 -8.06
C GLY A 38 11.98 -5.24 -6.70
N SER A 39 12.74 -4.88 -5.66
CA SER A 39 12.57 -5.44 -4.31
C SER A 39 11.50 -4.71 -3.50
N VAL A 40 11.10 -5.35 -2.40
CA VAL A 40 10.23 -4.76 -1.39
C VAL A 40 11.05 -3.86 -0.46
N VAL A 41 10.50 -2.68 -0.15
CA VAL A 41 11.01 -1.73 0.86
C VAL A 41 9.92 -1.46 1.89
N ARG A 42 10.29 -0.91 3.04
CA ARG A 42 9.39 -0.64 4.16
C ARG A 42 9.34 0.85 4.48
N PRO A 43 8.24 1.34 5.08
CA PRO A 43 8.20 2.70 5.62
C PRO A 43 9.33 2.93 6.63
N GLY A 44 10.12 3.98 6.40
CA GLY A 44 11.31 4.31 7.18
C GLY A 44 12.64 3.72 6.67
N ASP A 45 12.62 2.85 5.65
CA ASP A 45 13.87 2.35 5.05
C ASP A 45 14.65 3.49 4.38
N THR A 46 15.97 3.34 4.34
CA THR A 46 16.88 4.27 3.66
C THR A 46 17.58 3.54 2.53
N LEU A 47 17.40 4.05 1.31
CA LEU A 47 17.99 3.51 0.08
C LEU A 47 19.22 4.33 -0.27
N LYS A 48 20.34 3.65 -0.50
CA LYS A 48 21.61 4.31 -0.83
C LYS A 48 21.95 4.03 -2.28
N PHE A 49 22.52 5.04 -2.94
CA PHE A 49 22.95 4.98 -4.33
C PHE A 49 24.41 5.42 -4.44
N SER A 50 25.13 4.78 -5.35
CA SER A 50 26.54 5.10 -5.63
C SER A 50 26.81 5.03 -7.12
N ALA A 51 27.77 5.82 -7.60
CA ALA A 51 28.31 5.71 -8.94
C ALA A 51 29.74 5.18 -8.88
N ASP A 52 29.93 4.00 -9.44
CA ASP A 52 31.25 3.41 -9.66
C ASP A 52 31.72 3.84 -11.05
N CYS A 53 32.70 4.74 -11.10
CA CYS A 53 33.32 5.18 -12.34
C CYS A 53 34.65 4.46 -12.53
N THR A 54 34.90 3.96 -13.75
CA THR A 54 36.22 3.45 -14.13
C THR A 54 36.77 4.30 -15.26
N VAL A 55 37.95 4.88 -15.06
CA VAL A 55 38.67 5.67 -16.07
C VAL A 55 40.03 5.03 -16.31
N LEU A 56 40.31 4.57 -17.52
CA LEU A 56 41.58 3.91 -17.88
C LEU A 56 41.94 2.74 -16.92
N GLY A 57 40.95 2.00 -16.43
CA GLY A 57 41.13 0.90 -15.48
C GLY A 57 41.28 1.33 -14.01
N ILE A 58 41.23 2.62 -13.70
CA ILE A 58 41.27 3.16 -12.34
C ILE A 58 39.84 3.37 -11.83
N HIS A 59 39.50 2.76 -10.70
CA HIS A 59 38.23 2.97 -10.02
C HIS A 59 38.22 4.31 -9.27
N ILE A 60 37.18 5.09 -9.52
CA ILE A 60 36.91 6.36 -8.86
C ILE A 60 35.48 6.28 -8.32
N ASN A 61 35.32 6.27 -7.00
CA ASN A 61 34.00 6.40 -6.37
C ASN A 61 33.59 7.87 -6.37
N LYS A 62 32.43 8.19 -6.95
CA LYS A 62 31.88 9.56 -7.02
C LYS A 62 30.42 9.63 -6.55
N SER A 63 30.12 9.11 -5.36
CA SER A 63 28.77 9.21 -4.79
C SER A 63 28.23 10.64 -4.67
N SER A 64 29.10 11.66 -4.53
CA SER A 64 28.73 13.08 -4.37
C SER A 64 28.30 13.80 -5.66
N VAL A 65 28.05 13.09 -6.76
CA VAL A 65 27.73 13.67 -8.09
C VAL A 65 26.43 13.09 -8.67
N LEU A 66 25.65 12.40 -7.83
CA LEU A 66 24.36 11.86 -8.22
C LEU A 66 23.28 12.92 -8.05
N GLU A 67 22.44 13.06 -9.08
CA GLU A 67 21.16 13.75 -8.97
C GLU A 67 20.08 12.68 -8.76
N ILE A 68 19.32 12.80 -7.68
CA ILE A 68 18.30 11.83 -7.30
C ILE A 68 16.94 12.50 -7.35
N ASN A 69 16.07 11.97 -8.20
CA ASN A 69 14.70 12.43 -8.33
C ASN A 69 13.76 11.27 -8.00
N THR A 70 12.79 11.51 -7.12
CA THR A 70 11.76 10.52 -6.80
C THR A 70 10.42 10.96 -7.36
N ASN A 71 9.64 10.01 -7.88
CA ASN A 71 8.29 10.30 -8.40
C ASN A 71 7.21 10.32 -7.30
N SER A 72 7.58 10.05 -6.05
CA SER A 72 6.64 9.85 -4.96
C SER A 72 6.87 10.87 -3.85
N PHE A 73 5.78 11.51 -3.40
CA PHE A 73 5.77 12.33 -2.18
C PHE A 73 6.12 11.51 -0.92
N GLN A 74 6.13 10.19 -1.03
CA GLN A 74 6.46 9.25 0.04
C GLN A 74 7.94 8.87 0.08
N SER A 75 8.80 9.60 -0.62
CA SER A 75 10.24 9.46 -0.51
C SER A 75 10.92 10.82 -0.54
N LYS A 76 11.96 11.00 0.27
CA LYS A 76 12.73 12.24 0.33
C LYS A 76 14.22 11.95 0.34
N GLU A 77 14.98 12.76 -0.38
CA GLU A 77 16.44 12.79 -0.27
C GLU A 77 16.87 13.39 1.08
N ASP A 78 17.78 12.71 1.77
CA ASP A 78 18.43 13.22 2.98
C ASP A 78 19.64 14.11 2.65
N GLU A 79 20.27 14.68 3.68
CA GLU A 79 21.46 15.55 3.53
C GLU A 79 22.69 14.83 2.96
N ASN A 80 22.66 13.50 2.88
CA ASN A 80 23.74 12.65 2.40
C ASN A 80 23.46 12.06 1.00
N GLY A 81 22.36 12.45 0.35
CA GLY A 81 21.98 11.91 -0.95
C GLY A 81 21.39 10.49 -0.89
N ASN A 82 20.84 10.07 0.24
CA ASN A 82 20.08 8.82 0.36
C ASN A 82 18.59 9.09 0.24
N VAL A 83 17.82 8.11 -0.25
CA VAL A 83 16.37 8.20 -0.32
C VAL A 83 15.74 7.54 0.88
N ILE A 84 15.02 8.30 1.71
CA ILE A 84 14.26 7.79 2.84
C ILE A 84 12.83 7.53 2.40
N ILE A 85 12.32 6.31 2.63
CA ILE A 85 10.91 5.98 2.45
C ILE A 85 10.13 6.57 3.63
N SER A 86 9.09 7.36 3.31
CA SER A 86 8.19 7.97 4.29
C SER A 86 7.65 6.93 5.26
N LYS A 87 7.53 7.30 6.54
CA LYS A 87 6.89 6.44 7.54
C LYS A 87 5.39 6.28 7.30
N ASP A 88 4.80 7.21 6.55
CA ASP A 88 3.38 7.20 6.18
C ASP A 88 3.14 6.46 4.85
N ALA A 89 4.20 5.92 4.22
CA ALA A 89 4.07 5.14 3.01
C ALA A 89 3.25 3.88 3.26
N LEU A 90 2.39 3.54 2.31
CA LEU A 90 1.39 2.48 2.46
C LEU A 90 1.78 1.24 1.66
N THR A 91 1.31 0.08 2.12
CA THR A 91 1.49 -1.16 1.37
C THR A 91 0.89 -1.04 -0.03
N GLY A 92 1.65 -1.47 -1.03
CA GLY A 92 1.23 -1.41 -2.42
C GLY A 92 1.62 -0.13 -3.14
N GLU A 93 2.22 0.86 -2.47
CA GLU A 93 2.81 2.01 -3.16
C GLU A 93 4.05 1.60 -3.95
N GLU A 94 4.20 2.19 -5.14
CA GLU A 94 5.37 2.00 -5.99
C GLU A 94 6.21 3.27 -5.96
N ILE A 95 7.49 3.10 -5.66
CA ILE A 95 8.45 4.19 -5.59
C ILE A 95 9.43 4.00 -6.73
N THR A 96 9.51 4.99 -7.63
CA THR A 96 10.55 5.05 -8.65
C THR A 96 11.55 6.12 -8.26
N VAL A 97 12.79 5.70 -8.09
CA VAL A 97 13.93 6.58 -7.90
C VAL A 97 14.68 6.66 -9.22
N ASN A 98 14.69 7.83 -9.83
CA ASN A 98 15.57 8.14 -10.95
C ASN A 98 16.90 8.65 -10.41
N VAL A 99 17.98 7.97 -10.76
CA VAL A 99 19.33 8.34 -10.35
C VAL A 99 20.11 8.69 -11.61
N SER A 100 20.61 9.92 -11.65
CA SER A 100 21.34 10.46 -12.79
C SER A 100 22.76 10.83 -12.38
N TYR A 101 23.72 10.52 -13.24
CA TYR A 101 25.11 10.92 -13.10
C TYR A 101 25.47 11.83 -14.28
N HIS A 102 25.98 13.02 -13.96
CA HIS A 102 26.41 14.01 -14.94
C HIS A 102 27.90 14.31 -14.80
N SER A 103 28.66 14.14 -15.88
CA SER A 103 30.04 14.63 -16.00
C SER A 103 30.22 15.38 -17.33
N LYS A 104 31.37 16.05 -17.49
CA LYS A 104 31.71 16.73 -18.75
C LYS A 104 31.80 15.80 -19.96
N ILE A 105 31.95 14.49 -19.74
CA ILE A 105 32.27 13.50 -20.78
C ILE A 105 31.11 12.51 -20.97
N ARG A 106 30.30 12.27 -19.93
CA ARG A 106 29.19 11.32 -19.99
C ARG A 106 28.05 11.71 -19.07
N SER A 107 26.84 11.45 -19.53
CA SER A 107 25.62 11.53 -18.75
C SER A 107 24.90 10.18 -18.82
N ILE A 108 24.53 9.62 -17.69
CA ILE A 108 23.70 8.41 -17.62
C ILE A 108 22.59 8.59 -16.59
N SER A 109 21.49 7.88 -16.78
CA SER A 109 20.36 7.88 -15.86
C SER A 109 19.77 6.49 -15.79
N GLN A 110 19.33 6.08 -14.60
CA GLN A 110 18.73 4.77 -14.37
C GLN A 110 17.57 4.87 -13.38
N ASN A 111 16.52 4.11 -13.65
CA ASN A 111 15.36 3.98 -12.75
C ASN A 111 15.50 2.75 -11.85
N TYR A 112 15.20 2.96 -10.57
CA TYR A 112 15.08 1.92 -9.56
C TYR A 112 13.64 1.92 -9.05
N ASN A 113 12.96 0.78 -9.18
CA ASN A 113 11.56 0.65 -8.79
C ASN A 113 11.47 -0.20 -7.53
N TYR A 114 10.65 0.22 -6.57
CA TYR A 114 10.47 -0.49 -5.30
C TYR A 114 8.98 -0.60 -4.97
N LEU A 115 8.60 -1.70 -4.33
CA LEU A 115 7.25 -1.89 -3.80
C LEU A 115 7.28 -1.69 -2.28
N VAL A 116 6.50 -0.74 -1.78
CA VAL A 116 6.36 -0.56 -0.33
C VAL A 116 5.50 -1.67 0.23
N LYS A 117 5.97 -2.34 1.30
CA LYS A 117 5.16 -3.21 2.13
C LYS A 117 5.36 -2.93 3.60
N TYR A 118 4.25 -2.75 4.30
CA TYR A 118 4.25 -2.54 5.73
C TYR A 118 4.47 -3.86 6.47
N SER A 119 5.43 -3.89 7.39
CA SER A 119 5.76 -5.11 8.14
C SER A 119 4.72 -5.39 9.22
N LEU A 120 3.98 -6.48 9.06
CA LEU A 120 3.02 -6.93 10.07
C LEU A 120 3.69 -7.26 11.41
N GLN A 121 4.91 -7.78 11.43
CA GLN A 121 5.58 -8.13 12.68
C GLN A 121 5.91 -6.88 13.50
N SER A 122 6.42 -5.82 12.87
CA SER A 122 6.83 -4.61 13.58
C SER A 122 5.67 -3.65 13.86
N SER A 123 4.47 -3.93 13.36
CA SER A 123 3.31 -3.05 13.55
C SER A 123 2.43 -3.39 14.75
N VAL A 124 2.84 -4.37 15.58
CA VAL A 124 2.17 -4.72 16.84
C VAL A 124 3.18 -4.77 17.97
N ASN A 125 2.74 -4.53 19.20
CA ASN A 125 3.55 -4.83 20.38
C ASN A 125 3.52 -6.34 20.73
N GLU A 126 4.24 -6.74 21.77
CA GLU A 126 4.32 -8.13 22.25
C GLU A 126 2.96 -8.76 22.59
N SER A 127 1.97 -7.93 22.92
CA SER A 127 0.60 -8.39 23.22
C SER A 127 -0.27 -8.52 21.96
N GLY A 128 0.16 -8.02 20.80
CA GLY A 128 -0.64 -7.98 19.56
C GLY A 128 -1.44 -6.69 19.36
N VAL A 129 -1.19 -5.65 20.16
CA VAL A 129 -1.82 -4.32 19.99
C VAL A 129 -1.14 -3.57 18.86
N ILE A 130 -1.94 -3.08 17.91
CA ILE A 130 -1.46 -2.34 16.74
C ILE A 130 -0.88 -0.98 17.14
N LEU A 131 0.32 -0.67 16.60
CA LEU A 131 1.08 0.55 16.90
C LEU A 131 0.73 1.74 16.01
N GLN A 132 0.33 1.49 14.76
CA GLN A 132 -0.04 2.53 13.79
C GLN A 132 -1.47 2.30 13.30
N PRO A 133 -2.47 2.56 14.16
CA PRO A 133 -3.86 2.23 13.86
C PRO A 133 -4.50 3.15 12.80
N ASP A 134 -3.88 4.30 12.50
CA ASP A 134 -4.39 5.29 11.54
C ASP A 134 -3.98 5.02 10.08
N HIS A 135 -3.11 4.04 9.82
CA HIS A 135 -2.78 3.64 8.46
C HIS A 135 -3.97 2.97 7.78
N ILE A 136 -4.29 3.34 6.53
CA ILE A 136 -5.46 2.77 5.85
C ILE A 136 -5.28 1.29 5.47
N ASP A 137 -4.04 0.82 5.38
CA ASP A 137 -3.65 -0.58 5.16
C ASP A 137 -3.48 -1.37 6.48
N VAL A 138 -3.97 -0.84 7.61
CA VAL A 138 -3.88 -1.52 8.91
C VAL A 138 -4.62 -2.87 8.91
N LEU A 139 -3.93 -3.97 9.20
CA LEU A 139 -4.54 -5.30 9.32
C LEU A 139 -5.04 -5.56 10.76
N VAL A 140 -6.36 -5.53 10.95
CA VAL A 140 -7.05 -5.87 12.21
C VAL A 140 -7.71 -7.24 12.07
N ASN A 141 -7.44 -8.15 13.00
CA ASN A 141 -8.08 -9.46 13.07
C ASN A 141 -8.03 -10.05 14.49
N LYS A 142 -8.28 -11.35 14.63
CA LYS A 142 -8.30 -12.06 15.92
C LYS A 142 -6.94 -12.06 16.63
N ASN A 143 -5.85 -11.89 15.90
CA ASN A 143 -4.48 -11.91 16.42
C ASN A 143 -3.83 -10.53 16.48
N ARG A 144 -4.49 -9.51 15.92
CA ARG A 144 -3.97 -8.14 15.74
C ARG A 144 -5.08 -7.15 16.05
N TYR A 145 -5.02 -6.50 17.21
CA TYR A 145 -6.15 -5.76 17.74
C TYR A 145 -5.82 -4.32 18.08
N LEU A 146 -6.84 -3.48 18.00
CA LEU A 146 -6.76 -2.07 18.32
C LEU A 146 -6.84 -1.86 19.83
N SER A 147 -6.18 -0.80 20.30
CA SER A 147 -6.31 -0.34 21.68
C SER A 147 -7.76 0.01 22.01
N LYS A 148 -8.18 -0.21 23.26
CA LYS A 148 -9.50 0.20 23.76
C LYS A 148 -9.76 1.71 23.63
N ASN A 149 -8.69 2.51 23.59
CA ASN A 149 -8.75 3.96 23.50
C ASN A 149 -8.70 4.47 22.06
N TYR A 150 -8.50 3.58 21.06
CA TYR A 150 -8.37 4.02 19.68
C TYR A 150 -9.71 4.46 19.10
N ILE A 151 -9.75 5.73 18.67
CA ILE A 151 -10.86 6.38 17.97
C ILE A 151 -10.23 7.19 16.82
N PRO A 152 -10.57 6.92 15.56
CA PRO A 152 -10.04 7.71 14.44
C PRO A 152 -10.46 9.19 14.58
N ALA A 153 -9.52 10.09 14.33
CA ALA A 153 -9.72 11.54 14.52
C ALA A 153 -10.61 12.17 13.43
N ASP A 154 -10.75 11.51 12.27
CA ASP A 154 -11.35 12.04 11.05
C ASP A 154 -12.69 11.39 10.69
N LEU A 155 -13.42 10.88 11.69
CA LEU A 155 -14.74 10.27 11.49
C LEU A 155 -15.78 11.31 11.06
N ILE A 156 -16.40 11.11 9.90
CA ILE A 156 -17.54 11.91 9.42
C ILE A 156 -18.76 11.02 9.18
N LYS A 157 -19.94 11.61 9.21
CA LYS A 157 -21.17 10.93 8.78
C LYS A 157 -21.13 10.76 7.27
N VAL A 158 -21.37 9.54 6.78
CA VAL A 158 -21.45 9.25 5.35
C VAL A 158 -22.77 9.78 4.78
N ASN A 159 -22.71 10.45 3.63
CA ASN A 159 -23.86 11.00 2.93
C ASN A 159 -24.54 10.00 1.98
N VAL A 160 -24.88 8.82 2.52
CA VAL A 160 -25.72 7.82 1.84
C VAL A 160 -26.78 7.29 2.79
N THR A 161 -27.78 6.58 2.27
CA THR A 161 -28.81 5.99 3.12
C THR A 161 -28.23 4.85 3.97
N PHE A 162 -28.33 5.01 5.29
CA PHE A 162 -28.04 3.96 6.26
C PHE A 162 -29.32 3.49 6.95
N LEU A 163 -29.41 2.18 7.23
CA LEU A 163 -30.50 1.55 7.98
C LEU A 163 -30.28 1.59 9.50
N SER A 164 -29.15 2.15 9.96
CA SER A 164 -28.82 2.29 11.36
C SER A 164 -28.13 3.63 11.64
N GLN A 165 -27.92 3.91 12.93
CA GLN A 165 -27.15 5.08 13.39
C GLN A 165 -25.62 4.92 13.26
N TYR A 166 -25.12 3.73 12.90
CA TYR A 166 -23.69 3.45 12.76
C TYR A 166 -23.21 3.87 11.37
N ASN A 167 -23.32 5.16 11.06
CA ASN A 167 -23.15 5.74 9.73
C ASN A 167 -21.93 6.66 9.63
N LYS A 168 -20.93 6.45 10.50
CA LYS A 168 -19.67 7.19 10.48
C LYS A 168 -18.55 6.35 9.89
N MET A 169 -17.71 6.97 9.08
CA MET A 169 -16.48 6.39 8.54
C MET A 169 -15.38 7.45 8.56
N ARG A 170 -14.13 7.02 8.45
CA ARG A 170 -13.03 7.96 8.18
C ARG A 170 -13.30 8.73 6.88
N LYS A 171 -12.90 9.99 6.82
CA LYS A 171 -13.27 10.93 5.75
C LYS A 171 -13.02 10.39 4.34
N GLU A 172 -11.87 9.78 4.12
CA GLU A 172 -11.48 9.22 2.82
C GLU A 172 -12.38 8.04 2.43
N ALA A 173 -12.58 7.08 3.34
CA ALA A 173 -13.45 5.93 3.13
C ALA A 173 -14.93 6.33 2.96
N ALA A 174 -15.41 7.35 3.68
CA ALA A 174 -16.75 7.90 3.52
C ALA A 174 -16.97 8.45 2.09
N SER A 175 -16.03 9.27 1.62
CA SER A 175 -16.08 9.86 0.27
C SER A 175 -16.05 8.78 -0.81
N ALA A 176 -15.21 7.75 -0.62
CA ALA A 176 -15.15 6.61 -1.51
C ALA A 176 -16.46 5.81 -1.53
N LEU A 177 -17.10 5.59 -0.38
CA LEU A 177 -18.37 4.87 -0.28
C LEU A 177 -19.51 5.63 -0.97
N GLU A 178 -19.54 6.96 -0.82
CA GLU A 178 -20.50 7.84 -1.49
C GLU A 178 -20.39 7.74 -3.02
N ASN A 179 -19.16 7.73 -3.55
CA ASN A 179 -18.90 7.55 -4.98
C ASN A 179 -19.34 6.16 -5.46
N LEU A 180 -18.99 5.11 -4.71
CA LEU A 180 -19.40 3.74 -5.00
C LEU A 180 -20.92 3.61 -5.08
N PHE A 181 -21.65 4.16 -4.09
CA PHE A 181 -23.11 4.08 -4.04
C PHE A 181 -23.76 4.90 -5.16
N THR A 182 -23.18 6.05 -5.49
CA THR A 182 -23.64 6.92 -6.58
C THR A 182 -23.54 6.20 -7.92
N ASP A 183 -22.40 5.57 -8.21
CA ASP A 183 -22.20 4.88 -9.49
C ASP A 183 -22.96 3.55 -9.58
N ALA A 184 -23.11 2.83 -8.46
CA ALA A 184 -24.01 1.68 -8.38
C ALA A 184 -25.44 2.09 -8.77
N LYS A 185 -25.92 3.21 -8.20
CA LYS A 185 -27.27 3.74 -8.45
C LYS A 185 -27.46 4.16 -9.91
N LYS A 186 -26.46 4.79 -10.54
CA LYS A 186 -26.49 5.12 -11.98
C LYS A 186 -26.66 3.87 -12.86
N GLN A 187 -26.19 2.72 -12.40
CA GLN A 187 -26.32 1.43 -13.09
C GLN A 187 -27.56 0.62 -12.64
N GLY A 188 -28.46 1.22 -11.86
CA GLY A 188 -29.70 0.58 -11.39
C GLY A 188 -29.56 -0.27 -10.12
N TYR A 189 -28.38 -0.29 -9.49
CA TYR A 189 -28.14 -1.02 -8.24
C TYR A 189 -28.37 -0.12 -7.03
N THR A 190 -29.31 -0.48 -6.15
CA THR A 190 -29.63 0.32 -4.96
C THR A 190 -29.04 -0.32 -3.70
N LEU A 191 -28.06 0.36 -3.11
CA LEU A 191 -27.34 -0.05 -1.92
C LEU A 191 -27.76 0.76 -0.68
N TYR A 192 -27.60 0.15 0.50
CA TYR A 192 -27.81 0.78 1.80
C TYR A 192 -26.66 0.43 2.75
N GLY A 193 -26.20 1.40 3.53
CA GLY A 193 -25.31 1.14 4.65
C GLY A 193 -26.06 0.47 5.81
N VAL A 194 -25.45 -0.51 6.46
CA VAL A 194 -26.01 -1.20 7.62
C VAL A 194 -25.23 -0.82 8.86
N SER A 195 -23.91 -0.95 8.84
CA SER A 195 -23.07 -0.66 10.00
C SER A 195 -21.64 -0.30 9.58
N ALA A 196 -21.19 0.89 9.93
CA ALA A 196 -19.82 1.37 9.72
C ALA A 196 -19.07 1.44 11.05
N TYR A 197 -18.53 2.60 11.45
CA TYR A 197 -17.75 2.74 12.68
C TYR A 197 -18.49 2.25 13.92
N ARG A 198 -17.81 1.40 14.71
CA ARG A 198 -18.24 0.94 16.03
C ARG A 198 -17.08 1.07 17.01
N SER A 199 -17.30 1.80 18.10
CA SER A 199 -16.27 1.96 19.13
C SER A 199 -15.99 0.65 19.85
N TYR A 200 -14.83 0.59 20.53
CA TYR A 200 -14.46 -0.56 21.37
C TYR A 200 -15.57 -0.93 22.37
N ASP A 201 -16.12 0.06 23.09
CA ASP A 201 -17.15 -0.18 24.10
C ASP A 201 -18.47 -0.70 23.51
N MET A 202 -18.83 -0.24 22.31
CA MET A 202 -19.98 -0.76 21.59
C MET A 202 -19.77 -2.21 21.18
N GLN A 203 -18.56 -2.54 20.69
CA GLN A 203 -18.18 -3.90 20.37
C GLN A 203 -18.18 -4.80 21.62
N LYS A 204 -17.71 -4.28 22.77
CA LYS A 204 -17.75 -4.99 24.06
C LYS A 204 -19.16 -5.29 24.52
N LYS A 205 -20.08 -4.31 24.43
CA LYS A 205 -21.50 -4.52 24.75
C LYS A 205 -22.12 -5.58 23.84
N LEU A 206 -21.84 -5.53 22.53
CA LEU A 206 -22.33 -6.53 21.58
C LEU A 206 -21.79 -7.92 21.91
N TYR A 207 -20.48 -8.04 22.12
CA TYR A 207 -19.85 -9.32 22.45
C TYR A 207 -20.44 -9.92 23.74
N ASN A 208 -20.54 -9.13 24.81
CA ASN A 208 -21.11 -9.58 26.09
C ASN A 208 -22.57 -10.02 25.96
N LYS A 209 -23.36 -9.32 25.13
CA LYS A 209 -24.73 -9.74 24.81
C LYS A 209 -24.74 -11.13 24.17
N PHE A 210 -23.89 -11.39 23.18
CA PHE A 210 -23.79 -12.71 22.58
C PHE A 210 -23.30 -13.78 23.56
N VAL A 211 -22.29 -13.47 24.40
CA VAL A 211 -21.83 -14.37 25.46
C VAL A 211 -22.98 -14.77 26.38
N SER A 212 -23.84 -13.83 26.79
CA SER A 212 -24.98 -14.12 27.65
C SER A 212 -26.03 -15.05 27.02
N ILE A 213 -26.14 -15.07 25.69
CA ILE A 213 -27.15 -15.85 24.96
C ILE A 213 -26.61 -17.22 24.55
N ILE A 214 -25.38 -17.29 24.04
CA ILE A 214 -24.83 -18.49 23.39
C ILE A 214 -23.52 -19.00 24.01
N GLY A 215 -23.03 -18.35 25.07
CA GLY A 215 -21.77 -18.69 25.74
C GLY A 215 -20.53 -18.22 24.98
N VAL A 216 -19.41 -18.13 25.70
CA VAL A 216 -18.12 -17.59 25.20
C VAL A 216 -17.66 -18.29 23.92
N LYS A 217 -17.63 -19.63 23.92
CA LYS A 217 -17.10 -20.41 22.79
C LYS A 217 -17.84 -20.15 21.48
N LYS A 218 -19.17 -20.00 21.51
CA LYS A 218 -19.97 -19.71 20.31
C LYS A 218 -19.93 -18.22 19.96
N ALA A 219 -19.91 -17.33 20.95
CA ALA A 219 -19.81 -15.89 20.75
C ALA A 219 -18.51 -15.51 20.01
N SER A 220 -17.36 -16.02 20.44
CA SER A 220 -16.05 -15.74 19.81
C SER A 220 -15.91 -16.25 18.37
N LYS A 221 -16.82 -17.12 17.90
CA LYS A 221 -16.90 -17.54 16.50
C LYS A 221 -17.79 -16.64 15.65
N ARG A 222 -18.76 -15.94 16.26
CA ARG A 222 -19.79 -15.14 15.55
C ARG A 222 -19.57 -13.64 15.62
N VAL A 223 -18.89 -13.17 16.67
CA VAL A 223 -18.69 -11.75 16.93
C VAL A 223 -17.23 -11.54 17.30
N SER A 224 -16.59 -10.58 16.64
CA SER A 224 -15.21 -10.19 16.93
C SER A 224 -15.07 -9.78 18.40
N LEU A 225 -13.94 -10.12 19.01
CA LEU A 225 -13.57 -9.57 20.32
C LEU A 225 -13.43 -8.04 20.22
N PRO A 226 -13.67 -7.31 21.32
CA PRO A 226 -13.39 -5.87 21.37
C PRO A 226 -11.92 -5.60 21.02
N GLY A 227 -11.65 -4.66 20.12
CA GLY A 227 -10.32 -4.40 19.55
C GLY A 227 -10.03 -5.19 18.28
N SER A 228 -10.63 -6.37 18.07
CA SER A 228 -10.41 -7.22 16.88
C SER A 228 -11.43 -7.01 15.76
N SER A 229 -12.29 -5.98 15.86
CA SER A 229 -13.29 -5.65 14.85
C SER A 229 -12.78 -4.55 13.93
N GLU A 230 -12.78 -4.79 12.63
CA GLU A 230 -12.36 -3.76 11.66
C GLU A 230 -13.27 -2.52 11.70
N HIS A 231 -14.52 -2.62 12.17
CA HIS A 231 -15.39 -1.45 12.34
C HIS A 231 -14.78 -0.39 13.28
N GLN A 232 -13.91 -0.77 14.22
CA GLN A 232 -13.26 0.22 15.08
C GLN A 232 -12.24 1.09 14.32
N THR A 233 -11.75 0.65 13.16
CA THR A 233 -10.89 1.47 12.28
C THR A 233 -11.65 2.64 11.62
N GLY A 234 -12.98 2.54 11.54
CA GLY A 234 -13.77 3.45 10.70
C GLY A 234 -13.55 3.28 9.18
N LEU A 235 -12.84 2.21 8.76
CA LEU A 235 -12.57 1.84 7.37
C LEU A 235 -13.45 0.68 6.88
N ALA A 236 -14.17 0.01 7.78
CA ALA A 236 -15.07 -1.08 7.44
C ALA A 236 -16.54 -0.63 7.41
N VAL A 237 -17.32 -1.20 6.49
CA VAL A 237 -18.76 -0.99 6.37
C VAL A 237 -19.47 -2.27 5.95
N ASP A 238 -20.54 -2.60 6.67
CA ASP A 238 -21.53 -3.58 6.25
C ASP A 238 -22.56 -2.87 5.36
N ILE A 239 -22.82 -3.45 4.19
CA ILE A 239 -23.82 -2.95 3.23
C ILE A 239 -24.93 -3.97 2.97
N THR A 240 -26.03 -3.51 2.38
CA THR A 240 -27.07 -4.38 1.84
C THR A 240 -27.67 -3.75 0.59
N SER A 241 -28.65 -4.41 -0.01
CA SER A 241 -29.38 -3.90 -1.16
C SER A 241 -30.88 -3.83 -0.89
N LYS A 242 -31.62 -3.12 -1.75
CA LYS A 242 -33.09 -3.08 -1.71
C LYS A 242 -33.70 -4.49 -1.71
N SER A 243 -33.07 -5.40 -2.42
CA SER A 243 -33.47 -6.81 -2.54
C SER A 243 -33.15 -7.66 -1.31
N ALA A 244 -32.30 -7.18 -0.39
CA ALA A 244 -31.78 -7.95 0.74
C ALA A 244 -31.95 -7.28 2.13
N VAL A 245 -32.68 -6.17 2.23
CA VAL A 245 -32.86 -5.36 3.47
C VAL A 245 -33.20 -6.19 4.71
N SER A 246 -33.93 -7.29 4.56
CA SER A 246 -34.38 -8.13 5.68
C SER A 246 -33.30 -9.06 6.27
N LYS A 247 -32.28 -9.47 5.50
CA LYS A 247 -31.24 -10.41 5.96
C LYS A 247 -29.95 -10.23 5.17
N ALA A 248 -28.84 -9.92 5.86
CA ALA A 248 -27.51 -9.78 5.25
C ALA A 248 -27.10 -11.01 4.41
N VAL A 249 -27.42 -12.23 4.86
CA VAL A 249 -27.10 -13.47 4.12
C VAL A 249 -27.74 -13.51 2.72
N LYS A 250 -28.89 -12.86 2.53
CA LYS A 250 -29.53 -12.78 1.21
C LYS A 250 -28.77 -11.86 0.25
N PHE A 251 -27.92 -10.97 0.75
CA PHE A 251 -27.14 -10.06 -0.09
C PHE A 251 -26.28 -10.84 -1.08
N ALA A 252 -25.65 -11.94 -0.64
CA ALA A 252 -24.78 -12.80 -1.43
C ALA A 252 -25.38 -13.29 -2.76
N SER A 253 -26.71 -13.41 -2.85
CA SER A 253 -27.41 -13.88 -4.06
C SER A 253 -28.02 -12.76 -4.91
N THR A 254 -27.70 -11.50 -4.63
CA THR A 254 -28.26 -10.34 -5.35
C THR A 254 -27.34 -9.86 -6.48
N ASN A 255 -27.93 -9.23 -7.49
CA ASN A 255 -27.16 -8.60 -8.56
C ASN A 255 -26.29 -7.46 -8.02
N GLU A 256 -26.74 -6.75 -6.97
CA GLU A 256 -25.95 -5.74 -6.28
C GLU A 256 -24.68 -6.33 -5.65
N SER A 257 -24.76 -7.51 -5.02
CA SER A 257 -23.56 -8.17 -4.48
C SER A 257 -22.58 -8.57 -5.56
N LYS A 258 -23.07 -9.06 -6.71
CA LYS A 258 -22.20 -9.37 -7.86
C LYS A 258 -21.53 -8.10 -8.40
N TRP A 259 -22.30 -7.01 -8.52
CA TRP A 259 -21.73 -5.73 -8.94
C TRP A 259 -20.66 -5.23 -7.97
N ILE A 260 -20.87 -5.39 -6.67
CA ILE A 260 -19.88 -5.06 -5.64
C ILE A 260 -18.61 -5.88 -5.80
N GLU A 261 -18.73 -7.20 -6.02
CA GLU A 261 -17.59 -8.08 -6.28
C GLU A 261 -16.74 -7.58 -7.47
N ASP A 262 -17.39 -7.18 -8.56
CA ASP A 262 -16.71 -6.74 -9.79
C ASP A 262 -16.20 -5.29 -9.75
N ASN A 263 -16.61 -4.46 -8.77
CA ASN A 263 -16.38 -3.01 -8.81
C ASN A 263 -15.85 -2.37 -7.53
N ALA A 264 -15.99 -2.99 -6.35
CA ALA A 264 -15.62 -2.35 -5.08
C ALA A 264 -14.16 -1.86 -5.05
N TYR A 265 -13.24 -2.63 -5.64
CA TYR A 265 -11.82 -2.31 -5.66
C TYR A 265 -11.50 -1.00 -6.39
N LYS A 266 -12.32 -0.62 -7.38
CA LYS A 266 -12.17 0.63 -8.15
C LYS A 266 -12.36 1.86 -7.27
N TYR A 267 -13.06 1.70 -6.15
CA TYR A 267 -13.31 2.75 -5.15
C TYR A 267 -12.46 2.56 -3.90
N GLY A 268 -11.49 1.62 -3.88
CA GLY A 268 -10.63 1.37 -2.74
C GLY A 268 -11.20 0.42 -1.68
N PHE A 269 -12.28 -0.30 -1.99
CA PHE A 269 -12.86 -1.30 -1.12
C PHE A 269 -12.54 -2.72 -1.56
N ILE A 270 -12.26 -3.60 -0.61
CA ILE A 270 -12.20 -5.05 -0.83
C ILE A 270 -13.38 -5.73 -0.15
N ILE A 271 -13.84 -6.86 -0.70
CA ILE A 271 -14.65 -7.81 0.06
C ILE A 271 -13.72 -8.48 1.06
N ARG A 272 -13.85 -8.10 2.34
CA ARG A 272 -12.84 -8.42 3.36
C ARG A 272 -12.73 -9.90 3.68
N TYR A 273 -13.86 -10.59 3.61
CA TYR A 273 -14.00 -12.01 3.93
C TYR A 273 -14.57 -12.75 2.70
N PRO A 274 -13.71 -13.06 1.71
CA PRO A 274 -14.14 -13.74 0.48
C PRO A 274 -14.52 -15.20 0.74
N LYS A 275 -15.16 -15.82 -0.25
CA LYS A 275 -15.56 -17.23 -0.18
C LYS A 275 -14.35 -18.15 0.03
N ASP A 276 -14.55 -19.25 0.76
CA ASP A 276 -13.55 -20.29 0.99
C ASP A 276 -12.27 -19.83 1.73
N SER A 277 -12.29 -18.64 2.36
CA SER A 277 -11.14 -18.02 3.03
C SER A 277 -11.15 -18.13 4.57
N GLU A 278 -12.13 -18.82 5.17
CA GLU A 278 -12.34 -18.84 6.63
C GLU A 278 -11.12 -19.35 7.41
N LYS A 279 -10.35 -20.29 6.84
CA LYS A 279 -9.12 -20.79 7.48
C LYS A 279 -8.03 -19.73 7.63
N ILE A 280 -8.05 -18.72 6.76
CA ILE A 280 -7.05 -17.64 6.71
C ILE A 280 -7.56 -16.44 7.51
N THR A 281 -8.77 -15.95 7.18
CA THR A 281 -9.33 -14.73 7.78
C THR A 281 -9.93 -14.98 9.16
N GLY A 282 -10.34 -16.22 9.44
CA GLY A 282 -11.07 -16.61 10.64
C GLY A 282 -12.56 -16.22 10.61
N TYR A 283 -13.09 -15.78 9.48
CA TYR A 283 -14.50 -15.40 9.29
C TYR A 283 -15.09 -16.13 8.09
N MET A 284 -16.39 -16.43 8.17
CA MET A 284 -17.13 -17.00 7.05
C MET A 284 -17.21 -16.02 5.88
N TYR A 285 -17.72 -16.46 4.73
CA TYR A 285 -17.97 -15.57 3.61
C TYR A 285 -18.96 -14.46 3.99
N GLU A 286 -18.53 -13.21 3.86
CA GLU A 286 -19.34 -12.01 4.17
C GLU A 286 -19.28 -11.00 3.02
N PRO A 287 -20.04 -11.19 1.93
CA PRO A 287 -20.01 -10.29 0.77
C PRO A 287 -20.51 -8.88 1.07
N TRP A 288 -21.21 -8.69 2.20
CA TRP A 288 -21.66 -7.40 2.66
C TRP A 288 -20.57 -6.59 3.36
N HIS A 289 -19.49 -7.23 3.82
CA HIS A 289 -18.46 -6.57 4.63
C HIS A 289 -17.34 -6.03 3.76
N LEU A 290 -17.38 -4.71 3.53
CA LEU A 290 -16.38 -4.01 2.74
C LEU A 290 -15.34 -3.36 3.65
N ARG A 291 -14.07 -3.48 3.27
CA ARG A 291 -12.94 -2.84 3.94
C ARG A 291 -12.26 -1.87 3.00
N TYR A 292 -12.16 -0.61 3.40
CA TYR A 292 -11.39 0.41 2.69
C TYR A 292 -9.89 0.24 2.95
N VAL A 293 -9.10 0.22 1.88
CA VAL A 293 -7.62 0.13 1.93
C VAL A 293 -6.95 1.12 0.96
N GLY A 294 -7.73 2.00 0.32
CA GLY A 294 -7.26 2.85 -0.77
C GLY A 294 -7.33 2.17 -2.15
N VAL A 295 -7.48 2.95 -3.21
CA VAL A 295 -7.72 2.45 -4.58
C VAL A 295 -6.60 1.55 -5.09
N ASN A 296 -5.34 1.98 -4.90
CA ASN A 296 -4.18 1.25 -5.41
C ASN A 296 -4.04 -0.13 -4.75
N LEU A 297 -4.11 -0.20 -3.42
CA LEU A 297 -3.99 -1.45 -2.69
C LEU A 297 -5.20 -2.36 -2.93
N ALA A 298 -6.43 -1.82 -2.95
CA ALA A 298 -7.62 -2.62 -3.22
C ALA A 298 -7.56 -3.27 -4.60
N LYS A 299 -7.10 -2.54 -5.62
CA LYS A 299 -6.86 -3.07 -6.97
C LYS A 299 -5.85 -4.23 -6.95
N LYS A 300 -4.71 -4.05 -6.29
CA LYS A 300 -3.67 -5.10 -6.21
C LYS A 300 -4.16 -6.37 -5.50
N ILE A 301 -4.91 -6.21 -4.39
CA ILE A 301 -5.51 -7.34 -3.67
C ILE A 301 -6.51 -8.06 -4.58
N TYR A 302 -7.41 -7.30 -5.22
CA TYR A 302 -8.41 -7.86 -6.14
C TYR A 302 -7.78 -8.64 -7.30
N GLU A 303 -6.78 -8.05 -7.98
CA GLU A 303 -6.09 -8.68 -9.11
C GLU A 303 -5.28 -9.93 -8.72
N SER A 304 -4.76 -9.97 -7.49
CA SER A 304 -4.04 -11.14 -6.98
C SER A 304 -4.93 -12.33 -6.61
N GLY A 305 -6.23 -12.10 -6.36
CA GLY A 305 -7.15 -13.11 -5.86
C GLY A 305 -6.87 -13.55 -4.41
N LEU A 306 -6.10 -12.77 -3.66
CA LEU A 306 -5.69 -13.09 -2.29
C LEU A 306 -6.59 -12.42 -1.26
N THR A 307 -6.63 -13.01 -0.07
CA THR A 307 -7.15 -12.30 1.11
C THR A 307 -6.24 -11.12 1.49
N PHE A 308 -6.77 -10.21 2.31
CA PHE A 308 -5.94 -9.12 2.82
C PHE A 308 -4.77 -9.66 3.67
N GLU A 309 -5.01 -10.68 4.49
CA GLU A 309 -3.95 -11.38 5.24
C GLU A 309 -2.84 -11.91 4.34
N GLU A 310 -3.19 -12.67 3.30
CA GLU A 310 -2.19 -13.27 2.39
C GLU A 310 -1.39 -12.19 1.67
N TYR A 311 -2.06 -11.15 1.17
CA TYR A 311 -1.38 -10.06 0.46
C TYR A 311 -0.36 -9.35 1.36
N MET A 312 -0.72 -9.09 2.62
CA MET A 312 0.15 -8.41 3.59
C MET A 312 1.30 -9.29 4.10
N LEU A 313 1.24 -10.62 3.92
CA LEU A 313 2.27 -11.57 4.34
C LEU A 313 3.32 -11.88 3.27
N GLN A 314 3.06 -11.52 2.01
CA GLN A 314 4.00 -11.69 0.91
C GLN A 314 5.21 -10.76 1.00
#